data_AF-A0A397J4N2-F1
#
_entry.id   AF-A0A397J4N2-F1
#
_cell.length_a   1.000
_cell.length_b   1.000
_cell.length_c   1.000
_cell.angle_alpha   90.00
_cell.angle_beta   90.00
_cell.angle_gamma   90.00
#
_symmetry.space_group_name_H-M   'P 1'
#
loop_
_entity.id
_entity.type
_entity.pdbx_description
1 polymer ?
#
loop_
_entity_poly.entity_id
_entity_poly.type
_entity_poly.pdbx_seq_one_letter_code
_entity_poly.pdbx_strand_id
1 'polypeptide(L)'
;MNRIIKLSLVDMKAKDNLEVEDADITDSEIDQEILDTIAKDILCYIISNLQKERILDPSNPVIHLRISGDGRNVGRKIKHVMITFMILNHESYHHNPDYHYTVALYPSTEKYNTIKFILEPFVEELHSLKEDELEITGVLWKFKLYFSSDWKFLAICLGLNSANSKYFCPWYLCSKNEIGDLNKDWHIEKNIDEISINYNTISGHIFPPIFNIIPVDNIIFDELHVFLRITDRLWELVLSEIKEHGLFNNITKKVILDEMKWLKISFQFWENKDSHNWEYTSLVGDDKKKVLEHFNLELLFRPSRAVLIRKLWDEFNLLYCALKNKKTNPLEFKKQAKEWLILFLTPLSGNPSDFKNFIKGLYLPNQITPYMHVLIFHGWEFLEKHKQWDVKAFSCFAVEKKNHQQVSTFFRKTFKNGGNLLRKNQLYKK
;
A
#
# COMPACT_ATOMS: atom_id res chain seq x y z
N MET A 1 -36.37 5.01 13.01
CA MET A 1 -36.35 6.13 12.05
C MET A 1 -35.19 5.90 11.11
N ASN A 2 -35.46 5.76 9.81
CA ASN A 2 -34.40 5.72 8.80
C ASN A 2 -33.82 7.14 8.68
N ARG A 3 -32.61 7.35 9.21
CA ARG A 3 -31.88 8.61 9.03
C ARG A 3 -31.42 8.68 7.58
N ILE A 4 -31.86 9.69 6.84
CA ILE A 4 -31.44 9.91 5.45
C ILE A 4 -30.05 10.55 5.52
N ILE A 5 -29.02 9.84 5.04
CA ILE A 5 -27.67 10.39 4.88
C ILE A 5 -27.68 11.27 3.62
N LYS A 6 -27.27 12.53 3.75
CA LYS A 6 -27.18 13.44 2.60
C LYS A 6 -25.97 13.07 1.75
N LEU A 7 -26.22 12.82 0.47
CA LEU A 7 -25.20 12.68 -0.56
C LEU A 7 -25.19 13.99 -1.35
N SER A 8 -24.04 14.62 -1.48
CA SER A 8 -23.83 15.80 -2.31
C SER A 8 -23.13 15.40 -3.61
N LEU A 9 -23.58 15.99 -4.71
CA LEU A 9 -22.93 15.88 -6.00
C LEU A 9 -22.11 17.14 -6.25
N VAL A 10 -20.82 16.98 -6.58
CA VAL A 10 -19.95 18.10 -6.94
C VAL A 10 -19.79 18.17 -8.45
N ASP A 11 -20.09 19.34 -9.02
CA ASP A 11 -19.90 19.63 -10.45
C ASP A 11 -18.42 19.93 -10.75
N MET A 12 -17.76 19.01 -11.46
CA MET A 12 -16.36 19.18 -11.89
C MET A 12 -16.18 20.24 -12.98
N LYS A 13 -17.24 20.62 -13.71
CA LYS A 13 -17.17 21.59 -14.83
C LYS A 13 -17.09 23.04 -14.39
N ALA A 14 -17.34 23.34 -13.10
CA ALA A 14 -17.37 24.71 -12.59
C ALA A 14 -15.97 25.38 -12.50
N LYS A 15 -14.88 24.70 -12.88
CA LYS A 15 -13.52 25.27 -12.91
C LYS A 15 -12.83 24.91 -14.24
N ASP A 16 -12.64 25.91 -15.10
CA ASP A 16 -12.00 25.83 -16.44
C ASP A 16 -10.55 25.30 -16.49
N ASN A 17 -10.00 24.72 -15.41
CA ASN A 17 -8.59 24.32 -15.29
C ASN A 17 -8.38 22.85 -14.85
N LEU A 18 -9.42 22.02 -14.79
CA LEU A 18 -9.25 20.58 -14.55
C LEU A 18 -9.17 19.83 -15.89
N GLU A 19 -7.98 19.36 -16.24
CA GLU A 19 -7.79 18.42 -17.36
C GLU A 19 -8.49 17.09 -17.04
N VAL A 20 -9.74 16.96 -17.47
CA VAL A 20 -10.44 15.69 -17.57
C VAL A 20 -10.03 15.05 -18.89
N GLU A 21 -9.35 13.91 -18.87
CA GLU A 21 -9.06 13.15 -20.10
C GLU A 21 -10.38 12.75 -20.77
N ASP A 22 -10.54 13.05 -22.06
CA ASP A 22 -11.72 12.71 -22.85
C ASP A 22 -11.99 11.19 -22.82
N ALA A 23 -13.11 10.79 -22.21
CA ALA A 23 -13.61 9.43 -22.27
C ALA A 23 -14.46 9.23 -23.53
N ASP A 24 -14.08 8.27 -24.39
CA ASP A 24 -14.84 7.88 -25.61
C ASP A 24 -16.19 7.18 -25.34
N ILE A 25 -16.72 7.27 -24.11
CA ILE A 25 -18.08 6.82 -23.78
C ILE A 25 -18.86 8.07 -23.39
N THR A 26 -19.36 8.78 -24.40
CA THR A 26 -20.25 9.94 -24.23
C THR A 26 -21.63 9.45 -23.82
N ASP A 27 -21.77 8.96 -22.60
CA ASP A 27 -23.08 8.84 -21.96
C ASP A 27 -23.15 9.93 -20.90
N SER A 28 -23.85 11.01 -21.19
CA SER A 28 -23.92 12.20 -20.33
C SER A 28 -24.52 11.91 -18.94
N GLU A 29 -25.13 10.73 -18.74
CA GLU A 29 -25.60 10.25 -17.44
C GLU A 29 -24.51 9.54 -16.62
N ILE A 30 -23.39 9.11 -17.22
CA ILE A 30 -22.35 8.30 -16.55
C ILE A 30 -21.11 9.13 -16.17
N ASP A 31 -20.88 10.28 -16.82
CA ASP A 31 -19.60 10.98 -16.76
C ASP A 31 -19.43 12.07 -15.69
N GLN A 32 -20.35 12.23 -14.73
CA GLN A 32 -20.20 13.37 -13.78
C GLN A 32 -20.92 13.29 -12.43
N GLU A 33 -21.07 12.10 -11.83
CA GLU A 33 -21.45 12.02 -10.41
C GLU A 33 -20.20 11.81 -9.52
N ILE A 34 -19.75 12.88 -8.86
CA ILE A 34 -18.94 12.75 -7.65
C ILE A 34 -19.91 12.54 -6.50
N LEU A 35 -19.85 11.40 -5.82
CA LEU A 35 -20.55 11.19 -4.56
C LEU A 35 -19.66 11.70 -3.41
N ASP A 36 -19.95 12.89 -2.92
CA ASP A 36 -19.41 13.39 -1.66
C ASP A 36 -20.42 13.12 -0.55
N THR A 37 -19.99 12.43 0.50
CA THR A 37 -20.82 12.25 1.69
C THR A 37 -20.27 13.07 2.84
N ILE A 38 -21.15 13.80 3.54
CA ILE A 38 -20.78 14.52 4.77
C ILE A 38 -20.36 13.48 5.81
N ALA A 39 -19.06 13.42 6.14
CA ALA A 39 -18.52 12.37 6.98
C ALA A 39 -19.11 12.39 8.40
N LYS A 40 -19.47 13.56 8.94
CA LYS A 40 -20.16 13.73 10.24
C LYS A 40 -21.49 12.99 10.29
N ASP A 41 -22.28 13.00 9.21
CA ASP A 41 -23.56 12.29 9.18
C ASP A 41 -23.36 10.77 9.26
N ILE A 42 -22.40 10.25 8.50
CA ILE A 42 -22.03 8.83 8.54
C ILE A 42 -21.49 8.48 9.94
N LEU A 43 -20.59 9.29 10.49
CA LEU A 43 -20.01 9.09 11.82
C LEU A 43 -21.07 9.10 12.92
N CYS A 44 -22.01 10.06 12.90
CA CYS A 44 -23.11 10.12 13.85
C CYS A 44 -23.94 8.84 13.84
N TYR A 45 -24.21 8.28 12.65
CA TYR A 45 -24.92 7.02 12.51
C TYR A 45 -24.12 5.84 13.05
N ILE A 46 -22.86 5.69 12.64
CA ILE A 46 -22.01 4.56 13.02
C ILE A 46 -21.71 4.58 14.52
N ILE A 47 -21.27 5.71 15.08
CA ILE A 47 -20.90 5.84 16.49
C ILE A 47 -22.10 5.49 17.39
N SER A 48 -23.30 6.00 17.04
CA SER A 48 -24.53 5.65 17.75
C SER A 48 -24.80 4.14 17.74
N ASN A 49 -24.47 3.45 16.65
CA ASN A 49 -24.65 1.99 16.55
C ASN A 49 -23.59 1.24 17.36
N LEU A 50 -22.32 1.63 17.24
CA LEU A 50 -21.20 1.01 17.96
C LEU A 50 -21.32 1.18 19.48
N GLN A 51 -21.94 2.27 19.96
CA GLN A 51 -22.29 2.44 21.38
C GLN A 51 -23.34 1.42 21.83
N LYS A 52 -24.40 1.20 21.04
CA LYS A 52 -25.44 0.20 21.36
C LYS A 52 -24.87 -1.22 21.40
N GLU A 53 -23.93 -1.50 20.50
CA GLU A 53 -23.20 -2.77 20.42
C GLU A 53 -22.10 -2.91 21.49
N ARG A 54 -21.90 -1.89 22.34
CA ARG A 54 -20.87 -1.85 23.40
C ARG A 54 -19.44 -2.02 22.89
N ILE A 55 -19.19 -1.64 21.63
CA ILE A 55 -17.85 -1.59 21.04
C ILE A 55 -17.14 -0.30 21.45
N LEU A 56 -17.90 0.80 21.49
CA LEU A 56 -17.41 2.08 21.97
C LEU A 56 -17.79 2.26 23.45
N ASP A 57 -16.80 2.63 24.26
CA ASP A 57 -16.96 2.89 25.69
C ASP A 57 -17.21 4.39 25.93
N PRO A 58 -18.40 4.80 26.39
CA PRO A 58 -18.69 6.20 26.71
C PRO A 58 -17.77 6.82 27.77
N SER A 59 -17.15 6.00 28.64
CA SER A 59 -16.21 6.48 29.66
C SER A 59 -14.83 6.84 29.10
N ASN A 60 -14.53 6.36 27.88
CA ASN A 60 -13.33 6.71 27.12
C ASN A 60 -13.73 7.20 25.71
N PRO A 61 -14.24 8.43 25.59
CA PRO A 61 -14.91 8.89 24.38
C PRO A 61 -13.92 9.36 23.30
N VAL A 62 -13.04 8.46 22.85
CA VAL A 62 -12.05 8.72 21.79
C VAL A 62 -12.30 7.82 20.59
N ILE A 63 -12.58 8.43 19.44
CA ILE A 63 -12.68 7.78 18.14
C ILE A 63 -11.34 7.87 17.42
N HIS A 64 -10.83 6.73 16.99
CA HIS A 64 -9.64 6.65 16.15
C HIS A 64 -10.09 6.45 14.70
N LEU A 65 -9.96 7.49 13.88
CA LEU A 65 -10.41 7.52 12.50
C LEU A 65 -9.22 7.35 11.56
N ARG A 66 -9.23 6.28 10.77
CA ARG A 66 -8.20 6.02 9.75
C ARG A 66 -8.75 6.35 8.38
N ILE A 67 -8.04 7.20 7.64
CA ILE A 67 -8.32 7.55 6.26
C ILE A 67 -7.42 6.72 5.34
N SER A 68 -7.95 6.35 4.18
CA SER A 68 -7.20 5.64 3.14
C SER A 68 -7.78 5.95 1.77
N GLY A 69 -7.02 5.69 0.72
CA GLY A 69 -7.49 5.79 -0.66
C GLY A 69 -6.62 4.97 -1.59
N ASP A 70 -7.19 4.67 -2.76
CA ASP A 70 -6.54 3.91 -3.83
C ASP A 70 -7.23 4.20 -5.16
N GLY A 71 -6.42 4.40 -6.21
CA GLY A 71 -6.83 4.54 -7.58
C GLY A 71 -6.88 3.21 -8.32
N ARG A 72 -7.99 2.94 -9.00
CA ARG A 72 -8.22 1.68 -9.72
C ARG A 72 -8.66 1.90 -11.15
N ASN A 73 -8.03 1.16 -12.07
CA ASN A 73 -8.56 1.01 -13.43
C ASN A 73 -9.84 0.18 -13.38
N VAL A 74 -10.96 0.78 -13.78
CA VAL A 74 -12.26 0.11 -13.86
C VAL A 74 -12.44 -0.51 -15.24
N GLY A 75 -12.07 0.22 -16.30
CA GLY A 75 -12.06 -0.26 -17.68
C GLY A 75 -10.74 0.06 -18.38
N ARG A 76 -10.69 -0.10 -19.71
CA ARG A 76 -9.50 0.27 -20.50
C ARG A 76 -9.20 1.77 -20.46
N LYS A 77 -10.24 2.60 -20.33
CA LYS A 77 -10.14 4.07 -20.34
C LYS A 77 -10.63 4.72 -19.04
N ILE A 78 -11.45 4.03 -18.26
CA ILE A 78 -12.05 4.58 -17.03
C ILE A 78 -11.19 4.19 -15.83
N LYS A 79 -10.75 5.21 -15.10
CA LYS A 79 -10.04 5.11 -13.83
C LYS A 79 -10.87 5.78 -12.76
N HIS A 80 -11.03 5.12 -11.61
CA HIS A 80 -11.68 5.72 -10.45
C HIS A 80 -10.66 5.89 -9.34
N VAL A 81 -10.85 6.90 -8.52
CA VAL A 81 -10.16 7.05 -7.24
C VAL A 81 -11.21 6.92 -6.14
N MET A 82 -10.92 6.08 -5.16
CA MET A 82 -11.78 5.89 -3.99
C MET A 82 -11.05 6.37 -2.74
N ILE A 83 -11.72 7.17 -1.92
CA ILE A 83 -11.27 7.56 -0.59
C ILE A 83 -12.27 7.04 0.43
N THR A 84 -11.74 6.47 1.51
CA THR A 84 -12.51 5.85 2.57
C THR A 84 -12.00 6.29 3.94
N PHE A 85 -12.85 6.17 4.95
CA PHE A 85 -12.41 6.12 6.34
C PHE A 85 -12.90 4.85 7.04
N MET A 86 -12.27 4.50 8.15
CA MET A 86 -12.73 3.48 9.06
C MET A 86 -12.52 3.90 10.52
N ILE A 87 -13.31 3.34 11.44
CA ILE A 87 -13.15 3.53 12.89
C ILE A 87 -12.28 2.38 13.43
N LEU A 88 -11.06 2.69 13.85
CA LEU A 88 -10.10 1.71 14.38
C LEU A 88 -10.58 1.05 15.67
N ASN A 89 -11.40 1.72 16.48
CA ASN A 89 -12.00 1.14 17.68
C ASN A 89 -12.76 -0.17 17.40
N HIS A 90 -13.23 -0.39 16.16
CA HIS A 90 -13.90 -1.62 15.77
C HIS A 90 -12.90 -2.71 15.30
N GLU A 91 -12.12 -3.23 16.25
CA GLU A 91 -10.98 -4.14 15.98
C GLU A 91 -11.33 -5.36 15.12
N SER A 92 -12.49 -5.97 15.33
CA SER A 92 -12.91 -7.19 14.63
C SER A 92 -13.10 -6.99 13.11
N TYR A 93 -13.20 -5.75 12.62
CA TYR A 93 -13.59 -5.45 11.24
C TYR A 93 -12.56 -4.62 10.47
N HIS A 94 -11.33 -4.49 10.97
CA HIS A 94 -10.26 -3.76 10.26
C HIS A 94 -10.03 -4.21 8.81
N HIS A 95 -10.25 -5.50 8.53
CA HIS A 95 -10.03 -6.11 7.22
C HIS A 95 -11.32 -6.34 6.42
N ASN A 96 -12.46 -5.87 6.93
CA ASN A 96 -13.75 -6.03 6.27
C ASN A 96 -14.05 -4.79 5.42
N PRO A 97 -14.19 -4.92 4.08
CA PRO A 97 -14.41 -3.78 3.18
C PRO A 97 -15.73 -3.03 3.45
N ASP A 98 -16.71 -3.66 4.11
CA ASP A 98 -18.00 -3.02 4.42
C ASP A 98 -17.86 -1.94 5.51
N TYR A 99 -16.79 -2.00 6.32
CA TYR A 99 -16.49 -1.06 7.41
C TYR A 99 -15.47 0.02 7.02
N HIS A 100 -15.10 0.05 5.74
CA HIS A 100 -14.31 1.13 5.13
C HIS A 100 -15.26 2.04 4.38
N TYR A 101 -15.80 3.06 5.04
CA TYR A 101 -16.88 3.90 4.53
C TYR A 101 -16.34 4.85 3.46
N THR A 102 -16.94 4.81 2.27
CA THR A 102 -16.54 5.68 1.15
C THR A 102 -16.96 7.12 1.44
N VAL A 103 -15.99 8.02 1.34
CA VAL A 103 -16.20 9.47 1.47
C VAL A 103 -16.35 10.10 0.10
N ALA A 104 -15.45 9.72 -0.81
CA ALA A 104 -15.41 10.20 -2.17
C ALA A 104 -15.12 9.03 -3.11
N LEU A 105 -15.82 9.03 -4.24
CA LEU A 105 -15.55 8.15 -5.38
C LEU A 105 -15.76 8.96 -6.65
N TYR A 106 -14.72 9.07 -7.46
CA TYR A 106 -14.78 9.89 -8.67
C TYR A 106 -13.96 9.30 -9.83
N PRO A 107 -14.38 9.55 -11.09
CA PRO A 107 -13.64 9.13 -12.27
C PRO A 107 -12.48 10.09 -12.55
N SER A 108 -11.25 9.67 -12.23
CA SER A 108 -10.05 10.40 -12.63
C SER A 108 -8.78 9.58 -12.41
N THR A 109 -7.65 10.21 -12.70
CA THR A 109 -6.33 9.75 -12.27
C THR A 109 -5.98 10.32 -10.90
N GLU A 110 -5.07 9.66 -10.20
CA GLU A 110 -4.48 10.19 -8.97
C GLU A 110 -3.55 11.36 -9.30
N LYS A 111 -4.14 12.56 -9.39
CA LYS A 111 -3.42 13.84 -9.52
C LYS A 111 -3.63 14.65 -8.25
N TYR A 112 -2.55 15.25 -7.74
CA TYR A 112 -2.56 16.03 -6.49
C TYR A 112 -3.66 17.11 -6.49
N ASN A 113 -3.71 17.96 -7.52
CA ASN A 113 -4.68 19.06 -7.61
C ASN A 113 -6.14 18.56 -7.63
N THR A 114 -6.41 17.44 -8.31
CA THR A 114 -7.73 16.83 -8.37
C THR A 114 -8.14 16.26 -7.01
N ILE A 115 -7.25 15.51 -6.35
CA ILE A 115 -7.51 14.95 -5.01
C ILE A 115 -7.72 16.10 -4.01
N LYS A 116 -6.86 17.13 -4.04
CA LYS A 116 -6.97 18.29 -3.14
C LYS A 116 -8.32 19.00 -3.29
N PHE A 117 -8.75 19.23 -4.53
CA PHE A 117 -10.02 19.90 -4.80
C PHE A 117 -11.21 19.07 -4.31
N ILE A 118 -11.25 17.78 -4.64
CA ILE A 118 -12.37 16.91 -4.28
C ILE A 118 -12.44 16.70 -2.76
N LEU A 119 -11.29 16.61 -2.08
CA LEU A 119 -11.24 16.39 -0.65
C LEU A 119 -11.31 17.68 0.18
N GLU A 120 -11.39 18.86 -0.42
CA GLU A 120 -11.42 20.14 0.33
C GLU A 120 -12.54 20.17 1.39
N PRO A 121 -13.82 19.85 1.08
CA PRO A 121 -14.88 19.83 2.08
C PRO A 121 -14.65 18.79 3.18
N PHE A 122 -14.10 17.62 2.82
CA PHE A 122 -13.81 16.56 3.78
C PHE A 122 -12.66 16.94 4.72
N VAL A 123 -11.63 17.61 4.21
CA VAL A 123 -10.49 18.08 5.01
C VAL A 123 -10.94 19.16 6.00
N GLU A 124 -11.78 20.10 5.58
CA GLU A 124 -12.39 21.09 6.49
C GLU A 124 -13.20 20.42 7.61
N GLU A 125 -13.95 19.37 7.26
CA GLU A 125 -14.71 18.59 8.23
C GLU A 125 -13.81 17.84 9.22
N LEU A 126 -12.69 17.27 8.75
CA LEU A 126 -11.67 16.64 9.60
C LEU A 126 -11.01 17.64 10.55
N HIS A 127 -10.77 18.88 10.11
CA HIS A 127 -10.28 19.94 10.98
C HIS A 127 -11.26 20.22 12.12
N SER A 128 -12.54 20.43 11.81
CA SER A 128 -13.55 20.62 12.87
C SER A 128 -13.66 19.40 13.78
N LEU A 129 -13.58 18.17 13.27
CA LEU A 129 -13.62 16.97 14.10
C LEU A 129 -12.41 16.81 15.05
N LYS A 130 -11.24 17.33 14.66
CA LYS A 130 -10.03 17.24 15.49
C LYS A 130 -10.00 18.33 16.57
N GLU A 131 -10.38 19.55 16.21
CA GLU A 131 -10.36 20.70 17.13
C GLU A 131 -11.58 20.71 18.06
N ASP A 132 -12.75 20.30 17.56
CA ASP A 132 -14.01 20.28 18.31
C ASP A 132 -14.36 18.87 18.80
N GLU A 133 -15.10 18.79 19.90
CA GLU A 133 -15.75 17.54 20.33
C GLU A 133 -17.09 17.36 19.60
N LEU A 134 -17.39 16.14 19.14
CA LEU A 134 -18.68 15.83 18.51
C LEU A 134 -19.62 15.19 19.52
N GLU A 135 -20.71 15.89 19.87
CA GLU A 135 -21.74 15.33 20.74
C GLU A 135 -22.60 14.30 20.00
N ILE A 136 -22.56 13.05 20.44
CA ILE A 136 -23.40 11.97 19.92
C ILE A 136 -24.02 11.23 21.09
N THR A 137 -25.36 11.22 21.13
CA THR A 137 -26.15 10.54 22.19
C THR A 137 -25.79 10.98 23.62
N GLY A 138 -25.45 12.27 23.80
CA GLY A 138 -25.07 12.84 25.10
C GLY A 138 -23.63 12.56 25.53
N VAL A 139 -22.79 12.02 24.62
CA VAL A 139 -21.36 11.80 24.85
C VAL A 139 -20.56 12.69 23.90
N LEU A 140 -19.58 13.41 24.43
CA LEU A 140 -18.68 14.27 23.67
C LEU A 140 -17.48 13.45 23.19
N TRP A 141 -17.43 13.16 21.89
CA TRP A 141 -16.39 12.33 21.28
C TRP A 141 -15.23 13.17 20.74
N LYS A 142 -14.00 12.77 21.11
CA LYS A 142 -12.74 13.30 20.55
C LYS A 142 -12.25 12.44 19.41
N PHE A 143 -11.61 13.05 18.41
CA PHE A 143 -11.09 12.32 17.24
C PHE A 143 -9.56 12.30 17.20
N LYS A 144 -9.00 11.11 16.98
CA LYS A 144 -7.61 10.90 16.60
C LYS A 144 -7.55 10.42 15.16
N LEU A 145 -6.86 11.17 14.32
CA LEU A 145 -6.80 10.91 12.89
C LEU A 145 -5.54 10.13 12.53
N TYR A 146 -5.68 9.22 11.57
CA TYR A 146 -4.63 8.39 11.00
C TYR A 146 -4.77 8.33 9.49
N PHE A 147 -3.66 8.14 8.79
CA PHE A 147 -3.65 7.96 7.34
C PHE A 147 -2.72 6.82 6.94
N SER A 148 -3.16 6.03 5.96
CA SER A 148 -2.36 4.97 5.36
C SER A 148 -2.94 4.65 4.00
N SER A 149 -2.09 4.40 3.01
CA SER A 149 -2.48 3.97 1.67
C SER A 149 -1.30 3.24 1.03
N ASP A 150 -1.47 2.73 -0.19
CA ASP A 150 -0.32 2.34 -0.97
C ASP A 150 0.62 3.54 -1.20
N TRP A 151 1.89 3.27 -1.52
CA TRP A 151 2.93 4.28 -1.64
C TRP A 151 2.60 5.41 -2.61
N LYS A 152 1.94 5.10 -3.73
CA LYS A 152 1.66 6.10 -4.77
C LYS A 152 0.63 7.09 -4.27
N PHE A 153 -0.50 6.60 -3.77
CA PHE A 153 -1.53 7.46 -3.18
C PHE A 153 -0.99 8.21 -1.95
N LEU A 154 -0.17 7.55 -1.13
CA LEU A 154 0.45 8.12 0.07
C LEU A 154 1.33 9.32 -0.31
N ALA A 155 2.24 9.12 -1.26
CA ALA A 155 3.15 10.16 -1.72
C ALA A 155 2.38 11.36 -2.29
N ILE A 156 1.32 11.12 -3.06
CA ILE A 156 0.49 12.18 -3.63
C ILE A 156 -0.19 12.98 -2.51
N CYS A 157 -0.85 12.33 -1.55
CA CYS A 157 -1.53 13.02 -0.46
C CYS A 157 -0.57 13.78 0.47
N LEU A 158 0.70 13.37 0.56
CA LEU A 158 1.73 14.07 1.35
C LEU A 158 2.50 15.13 0.53
N GLY A 159 2.14 15.32 -0.74
CA GLY A 159 2.82 16.25 -1.63
C GLY A 159 4.28 15.88 -1.88
N LEU A 160 4.61 14.59 -1.82
CA LEU A 160 5.96 14.07 -2.07
C LEU A 160 6.22 13.85 -3.56
N ASN A 161 7.50 13.81 -3.91
CA ASN A 161 7.94 13.29 -5.20
C ASN A 161 7.68 11.77 -5.32
N SER A 162 7.97 11.23 -6.50
CA SER A 162 7.78 9.81 -6.78
C SER A 162 8.73 8.94 -5.94
N ALA A 163 8.30 7.70 -5.67
CA ALA A 163 9.06 6.66 -4.97
C ALA A 163 10.50 6.42 -5.49
N ASN A 164 10.74 6.72 -6.77
CA ASN A 164 12.04 6.56 -7.40
C ASN A 164 12.96 7.80 -7.30
N SER A 165 12.52 8.88 -6.68
CA SER A 165 13.28 10.12 -6.52
C SER A 165 14.40 10.00 -5.48
N LYS A 166 15.32 10.97 -5.46
CA LYS A 166 16.45 11.00 -4.52
C LYS A 166 15.99 10.99 -3.06
N TYR A 167 14.99 11.82 -2.72
CA TYR A 167 14.44 11.95 -1.37
C TYR A 167 12.98 11.50 -1.40
N PHE A 168 12.72 10.24 -1.08
CA PHE A 168 11.40 9.63 -1.24
C PHE A 168 10.68 9.39 0.09
N CYS A 169 11.40 9.40 1.22
CA CYS A 169 10.86 8.96 2.51
C CYS A 169 9.92 10.02 3.14
N PRO A 170 8.68 9.64 3.50
CA PRO A 170 7.75 10.51 4.21
C PRO A 170 8.14 10.87 5.65
N TRP A 171 8.96 10.03 6.30
CA TRP A 171 9.18 10.09 7.76
C TRP A 171 10.53 10.69 8.14
N TYR A 172 11.52 10.60 7.25
CA TYR A 172 12.88 11.09 7.49
C TYR A 172 13.50 11.66 6.21
N LEU A 173 14.52 12.52 6.36
CA LEU A 173 15.32 13.04 5.25
C LEU A 173 16.49 12.09 4.93
N CYS A 174 16.23 11.03 4.15
CA CYS A 174 17.28 10.17 3.60
C CYS A 174 17.34 10.29 2.08
N SER A 175 18.56 10.27 1.52
CA SER A 175 18.73 10.10 0.08
C SER A 175 18.84 8.64 -0.32
N LYS A 176 18.49 8.32 -1.56
CA LYS A 176 18.68 7.00 -2.17
C LYS A 176 20.11 6.46 -2.12
N ASN A 177 21.11 7.33 -2.02
CA ASN A 177 22.51 6.88 -1.95
C ASN A 177 22.87 6.39 -0.55
N GLU A 178 22.09 6.76 0.46
CA GLU A 178 22.35 6.44 1.86
C GLU A 178 21.61 5.19 2.33
N ILE A 179 20.59 4.71 1.59
CA ILE A 179 19.69 3.62 2.03
C ILE A 179 20.37 2.28 2.35
N GLY A 180 21.60 2.07 1.87
CA GLY A 180 22.42 0.89 2.17
C GLY A 180 23.57 1.13 3.16
N ASP A 181 23.65 2.30 3.79
CA ASP A 181 24.66 2.57 4.82
C ASP A 181 24.25 1.90 6.15
N LEU A 182 24.98 0.85 6.51
CA LEU A 182 24.75 0.04 7.72
C LEU A 182 24.98 0.81 9.03
N ASN A 183 25.65 1.97 8.99
CA ASN A 183 25.87 2.80 10.18
C ASN A 183 24.70 3.74 10.48
N LYS A 184 23.71 3.82 9.59
CA LYS A 184 22.55 4.70 9.77
C LYS A 184 21.51 4.05 10.68
N ASP A 185 20.81 4.91 11.40
CA ASP A 185 19.67 4.57 12.23
C ASP A 185 18.66 5.70 12.09
N TRP A 186 17.81 5.62 11.05
CA TRP A 186 16.80 6.65 10.80
C TRP A 186 15.60 6.46 11.71
N HIS A 187 15.10 7.56 12.25
CA HIS A 187 13.91 7.64 13.09
C HIS A 187 12.90 8.58 12.43
N ILE A 188 11.63 8.56 12.84
CA ILE A 188 10.65 9.54 12.39
C ILE A 188 11.03 10.92 12.95
N GLU A 189 11.44 11.85 12.09
CA GLU A 189 11.84 13.21 12.48
C GLU A 189 11.04 14.31 11.79
N LYS A 190 10.43 14.01 10.63
CA LYS A 190 9.65 14.99 9.88
C LYS A 190 8.43 15.48 10.69
N ASN A 191 8.18 16.78 10.65
CA ASN A 191 7.04 17.42 11.31
C ASN A 191 6.03 17.93 10.26
N ILE A 192 4.75 17.61 10.44
CA ILE A 192 3.72 17.93 9.44
C ILE A 192 3.45 19.44 9.34
N ASP A 193 3.54 20.17 10.44
CA ASP A 193 3.29 21.62 10.50
C ASP A 193 4.40 22.37 9.76
N GLU A 194 5.66 21.97 9.99
CA GLU A 194 6.81 22.51 9.27
C GLU A 194 6.70 22.25 7.76
N ILE A 195 6.33 21.03 7.37
CA ILE A 195 6.14 20.68 5.95
C ILE A 195 5.02 21.51 5.33
N SER A 196 3.92 21.72 6.04
CA SER A 196 2.78 22.47 5.52
C SER A 196 3.13 23.91 5.15
N ILE A 197 4.06 24.53 5.88
CA ILE A 197 4.51 25.91 5.66
C ILE A 197 5.69 25.95 4.68
N ASN A 198 6.67 25.06 4.83
CA ASN A 198 7.98 25.13 4.18
C ASN A 198 8.23 24.01 3.16
N TYR A 199 7.19 23.35 2.63
CA TYR A 199 7.34 22.19 1.72
C TYR A 199 8.33 22.42 0.57
N ASN A 200 8.42 23.65 0.04
CA ASN A 200 9.29 24.00 -1.07
C ASN A 200 10.80 24.01 -0.71
N THR A 201 11.16 24.11 0.57
CA THR A 201 12.56 24.03 1.04
C THR A 201 12.91 22.64 1.57
N ILE A 202 11.90 21.82 1.91
CA ILE A 202 12.10 20.48 2.43
C ILE A 202 12.27 19.50 1.27
N SER A 203 13.48 18.94 1.18
CA SER A 203 13.83 17.95 0.18
C SER A 203 12.84 16.78 0.16
N GLY A 204 12.31 16.50 -1.03
CA GLY A 204 11.34 15.43 -1.27
C GLY A 204 9.91 15.92 -1.44
N HIS A 205 9.56 17.09 -0.89
CA HIS A 205 8.22 17.67 -1.02
C HIS A 205 8.14 18.63 -2.21
N ILE A 206 7.02 18.55 -2.93
CA ILE A 206 6.68 19.36 -4.10
C ILE A 206 5.35 20.11 -3.92
N PHE A 207 4.53 19.68 -2.98
CA PHE A 207 3.28 20.32 -2.57
C PHE A 207 3.10 20.23 -1.05
N PRO A 208 2.24 21.06 -0.43
CA PRO A 208 1.85 20.84 0.96
C PRO A 208 1.02 19.54 1.10
N PRO A 209 1.05 18.87 2.26
CA PRO A 209 0.22 17.69 2.51
C PRO A 209 -1.28 18.05 2.49
N ILE A 210 -2.09 17.20 1.85
CA ILE A 210 -3.55 17.32 1.83
C ILE A 210 -4.12 17.08 3.23
N PHE A 211 -3.61 16.07 3.93
CA PHE A 211 -3.98 15.76 5.31
C PHE A 211 -2.97 16.35 6.31
N ASN A 212 -2.68 17.64 6.19
CA ASN A 212 -1.74 18.34 7.10
C ASN A 212 -2.16 18.29 8.59
N ILE A 213 -3.43 18.01 8.85
CA ILE A 213 -3.98 17.86 10.19
C ILE A 213 -3.55 16.55 10.89
N ILE A 214 -2.98 15.59 10.16
CA ILE A 214 -2.56 14.29 10.67
C ILE A 214 -1.05 14.33 10.94
N PRO A 215 -0.59 14.08 12.18
CA PRO A 215 0.84 14.09 12.48
C PRO A 215 1.55 12.96 11.74
N VAL A 216 2.83 13.17 11.41
CA VAL A 216 3.66 12.23 10.62
C VAL A 216 3.72 10.83 11.23
N ASP A 217 3.65 10.73 12.56
CA ASP A 217 3.68 9.45 13.26
C ASP A 217 2.34 8.71 13.26
N ASN A 218 1.24 9.37 12.88
CA ASN A 218 -0.04 8.77 12.55
C ASN A 218 -0.24 8.57 11.04
N ILE A 219 0.83 8.72 10.25
CA ILE A 219 0.86 8.31 8.84
C ILE A 219 1.65 6.99 8.74
N ILE A 220 0.96 5.88 8.50
CA ILE A 220 1.53 4.52 8.56
C ILE A 220 1.66 3.96 7.13
N PHE A 221 2.77 3.27 6.85
CA PHE A 221 2.95 2.56 5.58
C PHE A 221 2.04 1.32 5.48
N ASP A 222 1.73 0.91 4.25
CA ASP A 222 0.87 -0.26 4.04
C ASP A 222 1.62 -1.60 4.18
N GLU A 223 1.21 -2.37 5.20
CA GLU A 223 1.69 -3.73 5.46
C GLU A 223 1.46 -4.70 4.29
N LEU A 224 0.35 -4.58 3.55
CA LEU A 224 0.09 -5.47 2.42
C LEU A 224 1.13 -5.23 1.32
N HIS A 225 1.35 -3.97 0.96
CA HIS A 225 2.29 -3.62 -0.08
C HIS A 225 3.76 -3.84 0.32
N VAL A 226 4.11 -3.83 1.60
CA VAL A 226 5.42 -4.32 2.08
C VAL A 226 5.63 -5.75 1.60
N PHE A 227 4.67 -6.64 1.84
CA PHE A 227 4.78 -8.04 1.40
C PHE A 227 4.83 -8.17 -0.12
N LEU A 228 3.89 -7.53 -0.82
CA LEU A 228 3.78 -7.66 -2.27
C LEU A 228 5.05 -7.15 -2.97
N ARG A 229 5.52 -5.95 -2.62
CA ARG A 229 6.63 -5.28 -3.31
C ARG A 229 7.99 -5.85 -2.96
N ILE A 230 8.21 -6.28 -1.72
CA ILE A 230 9.48 -6.91 -1.35
C ILE A 230 9.58 -8.30 -1.98
N THR A 231 8.50 -9.09 -1.97
CA THR A 231 8.51 -10.41 -2.63
C THR A 231 8.75 -10.28 -4.14
N ASP A 232 8.13 -9.29 -4.79
CA ASP A 232 8.42 -8.99 -6.21
C ASP A 232 9.90 -8.65 -6.43
N ARG A 233 10.47 -7.80 -5.59
CA ARG A 233 11.90 -7.46 -5.66
C ARG A 233 12.80 -8.68 -5.48
N LEU A 234 12.51 -9.53 -4.49
CA LEU A 234 13.29 -10.74 -4.22
C LEU A 234 13.25 -11.71 -5.41
N TRP A 235 12.09 -11.88 -6.04
CA TRP A 235 11.94 -12.69 -7.25
C TRP A 235 12.65 -12.08 -8.46
N GLU A 236 12.50 -10.77 -8.68
CA GLU A 236 13.20 -10.02 -9.74
C GLU A 236 14.72 -10.17 -9.63
N LEU A 237 15.27 -10.15 -8.41
CA LEU A 237 16.69 -10.31 -8.15
C LEU A 237 17.21 -11.71 -8.52
N VAL A 238 16.45 -12.76 -8.22
CA VAL A 238 16.76 -14.13 -8.66
C VAL A 238 16.80 -14.22 -10.18
N LEU A 239 15.79 -13.69 -10.86
CA LEU A 239 15.75 -13.71 -12.33
C LEU A 239 16.88 -12.86 -12.95
N SER A 240 17.20 -11.72 -12.32
CA SER A 240 18.29 -10.83 -12.78
C SER A 240 19.64 -11.52 -12.68
N GLU A 241 19.91 -12.23 -11.57
CA GLU A 241 21.13 -13.00 -11.40
C GLU A 241 21.28 -14.11 -12.47
N ILE A 242 20.19 -14.82 -12.77
CA ILE A 242 20.18 -15.83 -13.84
C ILE A 242 20.48 -15.20 -15.21
N LYS A 243 19.94 -14.00 -15.48
CA LYS A 243 20.21 -13.25 -16.71
C LYS A 243 21.67 -12.78 -16.79
N GLU A 244 22.23 -12.24 -15.71
CA GLU A 244 23.62 -11.80 -15.61
C GLU A 244 24.61 -12.93 -15.93
N HIS A 245 24.28 -14.17 -15.56
CA HIS A 245 25.10 -15.35 -15.83
C HIS A 245 24.86 -15.96 -17.22
N GLY A 246 24.01 -15.36 -18.06
CA GLY A 246 23.66 -15.90 -19.38
C GLY A 246 22.85 -17.20 -19.32
N LEU A 247 22.27 -17.52 -18.16
CA LEU A 247 21.54 -18.76 -17.91
C LEU A 247 20.03 -18.63 -18.16
N PHE A 248 19.54 -17.45 -18.55
CA PHE A 248 18.12 -17.21 -18.84
C PHE A 248 17.71 -17.74 -20.23
N ASN A 249 17.83 -19.06 -20.41
CA ASN A 249 17.53 -19.77 -21.65
C ASN A 249 16.26 -20.64 -21.52
N ASN A 250 15.90 -21.38 -22.57
CA ASN A 250 14.69 -22.22 -22.59
C ASN A 250 14.72 -23.35 -21.56
N ILE A 251 15.90 -23.87 -21.19
CA ILE A 251 16.03 -24.93 -20.19
C ILE A 251 15.70 -24.37 -18.81
N THR A 252 16.34 -23.27 -18.41
CA THR A 252 16.10 -22.64 -17.10
C THR A 252 14.66 -22.13 -16.98
N LYS A 253 14.11 -21.53 -18.03
CA LYS A 253 12.69 -21.15 -18.04
C LYS A 253 11.77 -22.36 -17.82
N LYS A 254 12.06 -23.50 -18.46
CA LYS A 254 11.29 -24.74 -18.25
C LYS A 254 11.37 -25.23 -16.81
N VAL A 255 12.57 -25.22 -16.20
CA VAL A 255 12.75 -25.59 -14.79
C VAL A 255 11.89 -24.72 -13.87
N ILE A 256 11.89 -23.39 -14.08
CA ILE A 256 11.05 -22.46 -13.31
C ILE A 256 9.55 -22.77 -13.51
N LEU A 257 9.12 -23.03 -14.75
CA LEU A 257 7.72 -23.33 -15.07
C LEU A 257 7.26 -24.65 -14.42
N ASP A 258 8.11 -25.68 -14.44
CA ASP A 258 7.81 -26.97 -13.84
C ASP A 258 7.69 -26.86 -12.32
N GLU A 259 8.56 -26.08 -11.67
CA GLU A 259 8.50 -25.81 -10.23
C GLU A 259 7.27 -24.97 -9.85
N MET A 260 6.96 -23.91 -10.60
CA MET A 260 5.74 -23.13 -10.41
C MET A 260 4.48 -24.00 -10.53
N LYS A 261 4.47 -24.91 -11.52
CA LYS A 261 3.38 -25.88 -11.69
C LYS A 261 3.27 -26.83 -10.50
N TRP A 262 4.40 -27.29 -9.95
CA TRP A 262 4.42 -28.12 -8.75
C TRP A 262 3.82 -27.39 -7.54
N LEU A 263 4.11 -26.09 -7.40
CA LEU A 263 3.49 -25.19 -6.42
C LEU A 263 2.01 -24.86 -6.70
N LYS A 264 1.45 -25.35 -7.81
CA LYS A 264 0.09 -25.06 -8.29
C LYS A 264 -0.12 -23.57 -8.58
N ILE A 265 0.86 -22.96 -9.22
CA ILE A 265 0.86 -21.56 -9.64
C ILE A 265 0.80 -21.50 -11.17
N SER A 266 -0.15 -20.72 -11.71
CA SER A 266 -0.22 -20.45 -13.14
C SER A 266 0.81 -19.38 -13.49
N PHE A 267 1.88 -19.77 -14.19
CA PHE A 267 3.02 -18.90 -14.48
C PHE A 267 3.51 -19.11 -15.91
N GLN A 268 3.84 -18.03 -16.60
CA GLN A 268 4.31 -18.05 -17.99
C GLN A 268 5.37 -16.97 -18.22
N PHE A 269 6.21 -17.20 -19.22
CA PHE A 269 7.15 -16.22 -19.76
C PHE A 269 6.73 -15.85 -21.19
N TRP A 270 6.86 -14.57 -21.55
CA TRP A 270 6.69 -14.12 -22.93
C TRP A 270 7.69 -13.01 -23.25
N GLU A 271 7.97 -12.81 -24.53
CA GLU A 271 8.80 -11.71 -25.00
C GLU A 271 7.90 -10.53 -25.34
N ASN A 272 8.22 -9.36 -24.79
CA ASN A 272 7.59 -8.11 -25.16
C ASN A 272 8.00 -7.73 -26.58
N LYS A 273 7.02 -7.51 -27.46
CA LYS A 273 7.26 -7.29 -28.90
C LYS A 273 8.01 -5.99 -29.20
N ASP A 274 7.89 -4.99 -28.33
CA ASP A 274 8.45 -3.66 -28.58
C ASP A 274 9.86 -3.54 -27.99
N SER A 275 10.05 -4.05 -26.77
CA SER A 275 11.32 -3.95 -26.06
C SER A 275 12.23 -5.17 -26.20
N HIS A 276 11.74 -6.26 -26.80
CA HIS A 276 12.41 -7.56 -26.85
C HIS A 276 12.81 -8.11 -25.47
N ASN A 277 12.25 -7.55 -24.40
CA ASN A 277 12.50 -7.99 -23.05
C ASN A 277 11.57 -9.14 -22.67
N TRP A 278 12.10 -10.12 -21.94
CA TRP A 278 11.30 -11.18 -21.36
C TRP A 278 10.52 -10.69 -20.15
N GLU A 279 9.20 -10.82 -20.24
CA GLU A 279 8.21 -10.59 -19.20
C GLU A 279 7.68 -11.93 -18.66
N TYR A 280 6.99 -11.85 -17.52
CA TYR A 280 6.44 -13.00 -16.84
C TYR A 280 5.17 -12.68 -16.07
N THR A 281 4.39 -13.72 -15.75
CA THR A 281 3.12 -13.58 -15.04
C THR A 281 3.33 -12.89 -13.69
N SER A 282 2.64 -11.77 -13.46
CA SER A 282 2.65 -11.12 -12.15
C SER A 282 1.96 -12.02 -11.12
N LEU A 283 2.66 -12.35 -10.04
CA LEU A 283 2.14 -13.21 -8.97
C LEU A 283 1.13 -12.45 -8.12
N VAL A 284 0.01 -13.09 -7.77
CA VAL A 284 -0.96 -12.57 -6.79
C VAL A 284 -0.52 -12.89 -5.36
N GLY A 285 -1.13 -12.28 -4.34
CA GLY A 285 -0.69 -12.38 -2.94
C GLY A 285 -0.44 -13.81 -2.44
N ASP A 286 -1.38 -14.73 -2.67
CA ASP A 286 -1.23 -16.13 -2.22
C ASP A 286 -0.11 -16.86 -2.96
N ASP A 287 0.06 -16.59 -4.26
CA ASP A 287 1.11 -17.22 -5.06
C ASP A 287 2.49 -16.65 -4.72
N LYS A 288 2.58 -15.34 -4.43
CA LYS A 288 3.80 -14.72 -3.88
C LYS A 288 4.23 -15.42 -2.58
N LYS A 289 3.27 -15.72 -1.70
CA LYS A 289 3.55 -16.42 -0.44
C LYS A 289 4.10 -17.83 -0.67
N LYS A 290 3.46 -18.61 -1.54
CA LYS A 290 3.96 -19.95 -1.91
C LYS A 290 5.36 -19.91 -2.50
N VAL A 291 5.64 -18.96 -3.41
CA VAL A 291 6.97 -18.81 -4.00
C VAL A 291 7.99 -18.48 -2.93
N LEU A 292 7.68 -17.47 -2.11
CA LEU A 292 8.54 -17.05 -1.01
C LEU A 292 8.86 -18.21 -0.06
N GLU A 293 7.87 -19.03 0.31
CA GLU A 293 8.04 -20.10 1.31
C GLU A 293 8.58 -21.42 0.73
N HIS A 294 8.30 -21.73 -0.54
CA HIS A 294 8.42 -23.11 -1.03
C HIS A 294 9.13 -23.28 -2.37
N PHE A 295 9.44 -22.21 -3.11
CA PHE A 295 10.15 -22.38 -4.39
C PHE A 295 11.55 -22.98 -4.19
N ASN A 296 11.83 -24.08 -4.88
CA ASN A 296 13.12 -24.76 -4.76
C ASN A 296 14.24 -24.01 -5.51
N LEU A 297 15.04 -23.23 -4.77
CA LEU A 297 16.16 -22.46 -5.31
C LEU A 297 17.36 -23.34 -5.74
N GLU A 298 17.48 -24.58 -5.25
CA GLU A 298 18.55 -25.51 -5.65
C GLU A 298 18.44 -25.95 -7.10
N LEU A 299 17.25 -25.79 -7.71
CA LEU A 299 17.04 -26.03 -9.13
C LEU A 299 17.73 -24.98 -10.01
N LEU A 300 18.03 -23.80 -9.48
CA LEU A 300 18.54 -22.65 -10.22
C LEU A 300 19.97 -22.27 -9.84
N PHE A 301 20.40 -22.59 -8.62
CA PHE A 301 21.67 -22.15 -8.07
C PHE A 301 22.45 -23.30 -7.44
N ARG A 302 23.78 -23.14 -7.33
CA ARG A 302 24.62 -24.04 -6.53
C ARG A 302 24.13 -24.07 -5.07
N PRO A 303 24.28 -25.20 -4.34
CA PRO A 303 23.73 -25.34 -2.99
C PRO A 303 24.05 -24.18 -2.03
N SER A 304 25.30 -23.71 -1.99
CA SER A 304 25.69 -22.60 -1.11
C SER A 304 24.97 -21.29 -1.43
N ARG A 305 24.75 -20.99 -2.72
CA ARG A 305 24.02 -19.79 -3.17
C ARG A 305 22.52 -19.92 -2.92
N ALA A 306 21.96 -21.10 -3.20
CA ALA A 306 20.55 -21.41 -2.93
C ALA A 306 20.21 -21.25 -1.44
N VAL A 307 21.06 -21.80 -0.55
CA VAL A 307 20.92 -21.66 0.91
C VAL A 307 20.97 -20.20 1.36
N LEU A 308 21.86 -19.39 0.78
CA LEU A 308 21.98 -17.97 1.12
C LEU A 308 20.73 -17.16 0.69
N ILE A 309 20.23 -17.37 -0.52
CA ILE A 309 19.00 -16.72 -1.01
C ILE A 309 17.79 -17.19 -0.21
N ARG A 310 17.71 -18.49 0.09
CA ARG A 310 16.67 -19.10 0.93
C ARG A 310 16.63 -18.44 2.31
N LYS A 311 17.78 -18.31 2.97
CA LYS A 311 17.89 -17.62 4.26
C LYS A 311 17.34 -16.18 4.20
N LEU A 312 17.68 -15.42 3.15
CA LEU A 312 17.16 -14.07 2.97
C LEU A 312 15.64 -14.03 2.83
N TRP A 313 15.06 -14.96 2.08
CA TRP A 313 13.60 -15.06 1.88
C TRP A 313 12.88 -15.47 3.16
N ASP A 314 13.44 -16.43 3.90
CA ASP A 314 12.87 -16.94 5.14
C ASP A 314 12.92 -15.86 6.23
N GLU A 315 14.04 -15.15 6.38
CA GLU A 315 14.17 -14.03 7.33
C GLU A 315 13.22 -12.87 6.99
N PHE A 316 13.02 -12.57 5.69
CA PHE A 316 12.00 -11.61 5.28
C PHE A 316 10.58 -12.08 5.69
N ASN A 317 10.25 -13.35 5.46
CA ASN A 317 8.95 -13.89 5.85
C ASN A 317 8.74 -13.80 7.37
N LEU A 318 9.77 -14.07 8.17
CA LEU A 318 9.75 -13.92 9.63
C LEU A 318 9.50 -12.46 10.03
N LEU A 319 10.19 -11.50 9.43
CA LEU A 319 9.95 -10.07 9.66
C LEU A 319 8.52 -9.68 9.30
N TYR A 320 8.02 -10.13 8.15
CA TYR A 320 6.65 -9.84 7.74
C TYR A 320 5.61 -10.43 8.72
N CYS A 321 5.82 -11.66 9.19
CA CYS A 321 4.98 -12.27 10.24
C CYS A 321 5.05 -11.49 11.56
N ALA A 322 6.25 -11.04 11.96
CA ALA A 322 6.45 -10.27 13.18
C ALA A 322 5.79 -8.89 13.10
N LEU A 323 5.84 -8.21 11.95
CA LEU A 323 5.19 -6.91 11.73
C LEU A 323 3.67 -6.96 11.99
N LYS A 324 3.04 -8.10 11.70
CA LYS A 324 1.60 -8.32 11.84
C LYS A 324 1.18 -8.78 13.23
N ASN A 325 2.14 -9.05 14.11
CA ASN A 325 1.88 -9.64 15.40
C ASN A 325 1.94 -8.56 16.49
N LYS A 326 0.79 -8.29 17.11
CA LYS A 326 0.62 -7.34 18.23
C LYS A 326 1.57 -7.60 19.42
N LYS A 327 2.09 -8.82 19.57
CA LYS A 327 3.01 -9.22 20.65
C LYS A 327 4.49 -9.01 20.30
N THR A 328 4.81 -8.61 19.08
CA THR A 328 6.19 -8.40 18.65
C THR A 328 6.85 -7.32 19.49
N ASN A 329 8.05 -7.61 20.01
CA ASN A 329 8.86 -6.61 20.69
C ASN A 329 9.48 -5.68 19.64
N PRO A 330 9.24 -4.35 19.70
CA PRO A 330 9.76 -3.40 18.71
C PRO A 330 11.30 -3.39 18.61
N LEU A 331 12.01 -3.47 19.73
CA LEU A 331 13.48 -3.42 19.72
C LEU A 331 14.09 -4.70 19.12
N GLU A 332 13.47 -5.85 19.39
CA GLU A 332 13.87 -7.11 18.75
C GLU A 332 13.58 -7.08 17.25
N PHE A 333 12.43 -6.55 16.84
CA PHE A 333 12.11 -6.35 15.42
C PHE A 333 13.14 -5.45 14.74
N LYS A 334 13.52 -4.32 15.37
CA LYS A 334 14.56 -3.41 14.85
C LYS A 334 15.87 -4.15 14.61
N LYS A 335 16.30 -4.97 15.58
CA LYS A 335 17.52 -5.76 15.49
C LYS A 335 17.46 -6.75 14.32
N GLN A 336 16.39 -7.54 14.23
CA GLN A 336 16.19 -8.52 13.16
C GLN A 336 16.12 -7.86 11.78
N ALA A 337 15.48 -6.70 11.68
CA ALA A 337 15.38 -5.97 10.42
C ALA A 337 16.74 -5.42 9.96
N LYS A 338 17.60 -4.99 10.89
CA LYS A 338 18.99 -4.64 10.59
C LYS A 338 19.83 -5.86 10.20
N GLU A 339 19.68 -6.99 10.89
CA GLU A 339 20.35 -8.25 10.51
C GLU A 339 19.96 -8.70 9.11
N TRP A 340 18.69 -8.56 8.74
CA TRP A 340 18.21 -8.83 7.39
C TRP A 340 18.81 -7.89 6.34
N LEU A 341 18.95 -6.60 6.65
CA LEU A 341 19.66 -5.66 5.77
C LEU A 341 21.13 -6.05 5.58
N ILE A 342 21.82 -6.46 6.66
CA ILE A 342 23.21 -6.95 6.59
C ILE A 342 23.29 -8.18 5.69
N LEU A 343 22.35 -9.13 5.84
CA LEU A 343 22.28 -10.30 4.97
C LEU A 343 22.06 -9.90 3.50
N PHE A 344 21.11 -9.00 3.24
CA PHE A 344 20.82 -8.48 1.90
C PHE A 344 22.07 -7.86 1.26
N LEU A 345 22.84 -7.09 2.03
CA LEU A 345 24.06 -6.40 1.60
C LEU A 345 25.34 -7.21 1.81
N THR A 346 25.24 -8.54 1.94
CA THR A 346 26.41 -9.41 2.11
C THR A 346 27.45 -9.08 1.04
N PRO A 347 28.66 -8.61 1.42
CA PRO A 347 29.64 -8.15 0.47
C PRO A 347 30.23 -9.32 -0.31
N LEU A 348 30.77 -9.01 -1.49
CA LEU A 348 31.65 -9.93 -2.18
C LEU A 348 32.94 -10.15 -1.38
N SER A 349 33.54 -11.33 -1.52
CA SER A 349 34.82 -11.69 -0.91
C SER A 349 35.75 -12.31 -1.95
N GLY A 350 37.05 -12.03 -1.84
CA GLY A 350 38.07 -12.47 -2.79
C GLY A 350 38.18 -11.61 -4.05
N ASN A 351 39.18 -11.91 -4.88
CA ASN A 351 39.43 -11.21 -6.14
C ASN A 351 38.53 -11.80 -7.25
N PRO A 352 37.74 -11.00 -8.00
CA PRO A 352 36.95 -11.46 -9.13
C PRO A 352 37.74 -12.24 -10.20
N SER A 353 39.04 -12.00 -10.31
CA SER A 353 39.94 -12.73 -11.22
C SER A 353 40.37 -14.10 -10.70
N ASP A 354 40.20 -14.38 -9.41
CA ASP A 354 40.46 -15.69 -8.80
C ASP A 354 39.15 -16.45 -8.58
N PHE A 355 38.71 -17.15 -9.63
CA PHE A 355 37.46 -17.93 -9.62
C PHE A 355 37.41 -19.06 -8.57
N LYS A 356 38.54 -19.44 -7.96
CA LYS A 356 38.56 -20.46 -6.90
C LYS A 356 38.22 -19.90 -5.53
N ASN A 357 38.61 -18.65 -5.25
CA ASN A 357 38.41 -18.00 -3.95
C ASN A 357 37.38 -16.85 -3.98
N PHE A 358 36.84 -16.53 -5.15
CA PHE A 358 35.81 -15.50 -5.28
C PHE A 358 34.43 -15.98 -4.78
N ILE A 359 33.86 -15.24 -3.84
CA ILE A 359 32.51 -15.40 -3.32
C ILE A 359 31.71 -14.16 -3.71
N LYS A 360 30.73 -14.31 -4.61
CA LYS A 360 29.81 -13.21 -4.97
C LYS A 360 28.99 -12.82 -3.74
N GLY A 361 28.92 -11.51 -3.48
CA GLY A 361 27.99 -10.95 -2.48
C GLY A 361 26.53 -11.20 -2.85
N LEU A 362 25.59 -10.85 -1.97
CA LEU A 362 24.17 -11.12 -2.23
C LEU A 362 23.58 -10.06 -3.16
N TYR A 363 23.24 -8.88 -2.65
CA TYR A 363 22.64 -7.77 -3.40
C TYR A 363 23.26 -6.41 -3.04
N LEU A 364 23.02 -5.40 -3.87
CA LEU A 364 23.62 -4.07 -3.81
C LEU A 364 22.69 -3.03 -3.15
N PRO A 365 23.24 -1.95 -2.56
CA PRO A 365 22.45 -0.85 -1.97
C PRO A 365 21.38 -0.25 -2.90
N ASN A 366 21.68 -0.09 -4.18
CA ASN A 366 20.77 0.49 -5.16
C ASN A 366 19.57 -0.42 -5.50
N GLN A 367 19.56 -1.67 -5.03
CA GLN A 367 18.46 -2.62 -5.18
C GLN A 367 17.46 -2.55 -4.03
N ILE A 368 17.74 -1.78 -2.98
CA ILE A 368 16.81 -1.52 -1.86
C ILE A 368 15.65 -0.67 -2.36
N THR A 369 14.43 -1.14 -2.12
CA THR A 369 13.19 -0.43 -2.48
C THR A 369 12.70 0.44 -1.32
N PRO A 370 11.82 1.43 -1.57
CA PRO A 370 11.19 2.20 -0.50
C PRO A 370 10.53 1.34 0.58
N TYR A 371 9.82 0.27 0.18
CA TYR A 371 9.18 -0.63 1.14
C TYR A 371 10.18 -1.43 1.98
N MET A 372 11.34 -1.80 1.43
CA MET A 372 12.42 -2.40 2.23
C MET A 372 12.95 -1.40 3.26
N HIS A 373 13.21 -0.17 2.82
CA HIS A 373 13.70 0.89 3.69
C HIS A 373 12.75 1.15 4.87
N VAL A 374 11.44 1.31 4.63
CA VAL A 374 10.50 1.57 5.73
C VAL A 374 10.30 0.37 6.65
N LEU A 375 10.37 -0.85 6.12
CA LEU A 375 10.35 -2.06 6.94
C LEU A 375 11.54 -2.06 7.92
N ILE A 376 12.73 -1.76 7.43
CA ILE A 376 13.97 -1.80 8.22
C ILE A 376 14.02 -0.70 9.27
N PHE A 377 13.73 0.54 8.87
CA PHE A 377 14.02 1.70 9.71
C PHE A 377 12.81 2.21 10.48
N HIS A 378 11.59 2.07 9.95
CA HIS A 378 10.38 2.63 10.57
C HIS A 378 9.40 1.57 11.10
N GLY A 379 9.53 0.30 10.68
CA GLY A 379 8.63 -0.78 11.10
C GLY A 379 8.56 -0.94 12.61
N TRP A 380 9.71 -0.85 13.30
CA TRP A 380 9.75 -0.94 14.76
C TRP A 380 9.13 0.29 15.45
N GLU A 381 9.32 1.50 14.93
CA GLU A 381 8.73 2.71 15.50
C GLU A 381 7.20 2.66 15.44
N PHE A 382 6.64 2.17 14.33
CA PHE A 382 5.19 2.00 14.21
C PHE A 382 4.65 0.87 15.06
N LEU A 383 5.39 -0.25 15.18
CA LEU A 383 5.08 -1.27 16.17
C LEU A 383 5.05 -0.67 17.57
N GLU A 384 5.95 0.26 17.89
CA GLU A 384 6.00 0.89 19.20
C GLU A 384 4.87 1.89 19.46
N LYS A 385 4.65 2.80 18.51
CA LYS A 385 3.66 3.89 18.63
C LYS A 385 2.23 3.38 18.53
N HIS A 386 1.98 2.33 17.72
CA HIS A 386 0.63 1.82 17.43
C HIS A 386 0.37 0.42 18.02
N LYS A 387 1.03 0.06 19.13
CA LYS A 387 0.81 -1.22 19.87
C LYS A 387 -0.66 -1.52 20.15
N GLN A 388 -1.48 -0.48 20.34
CA GLN A 388 -2.90 -0.62 20.58
C GLN A 388 -3.62 -1.34 19.44
N TRP A 389 -3.29 -0.99 18.19
CA TRP A 389 -4.00 -1.47 17.01
C TRP A 389 -3.28 -2.60 16.28
N ASP A 390 -1.95 -2.68 16.42
CA ASP A 390 -1.03 -3.38 15.51
C ASP A 390 -0.87 -2.66 14.14
N VAL A 391 0.23 -2.94 13.42
CA VAL A 391 0.48 -2.32 12.10
C VAL A 391 -0.48 -2.86 11.04
N LYS A 392 -0.98 -4.08 11.24
CA LYS A 392 -1.90 -4.76 10.32
C LYS A 392 -3.26 -4.07 10.25
N ALA A 393 -3.70 -3.40 11.32
CA ALA A 393 -4.87 -2.53 11.33
C ALA A 393 -4.80 -1.39 10.29
N PHE A 394 -3.59 -1.03 9.85
CA PHE A 394 -3.32 -0.01 8.83
C PHE A 394 -3.09 -0.60 7.42
N SER A 395 -3.37 -1.90 7.22
CA SER A 395 -3.28 -2.57 5.92
C SER A 395 -4.33 -2.05 4.94
N CYS A 396 -3.97 -1.87 3.66
CA CYS A 396 -4.90 -1.42 2.60
C CYS A 396 -5.71 -2.56 1.96
N PHE A 397 -5.56 -3.80 2.45
CA PHE A 397 -6.27 -4.97 1.95
C PHE A 397 -7.79 -4.76 1.79
N ALA A 398 -8.43 -4.13 2.78
CA ALA A 398 -9.87 -3.89 2.73
C ALA A 398 -10.25 -2.85 1.68
N VAL A 399 -9.42 -1.83 1.47
CA VAL A 399 -9.62 -0.80 0.44
C VAL A 399 -9.49 -1.41 -0.95
N GLU A 400 -8.46 -2.23 -1.19
CA GLU A 400 -8.32 -2.98 -2.45
C GLU A 400 -9.54 -3.86 -2.72
N LYS A 401 -10.00 -4.62 -1.72
CA LYS A 401 -11.19 -5.47 -1.83
C LYS A 401 -12.44 -4.66 -2.12
N LYS A 402 -12.59 -3.48 -1.50
CA LYS A 402 -13.71 -2.56 -1.75
C LYS A 402 -13.67 -2.01 -3.18
N ASN A 403 -12.49 -1.64 -3.69
CA ASN A 403 -12.28 -1.28 -5.08
C ASN A 403 -12.68 -2.42 -6.03
N HIS A 404 -12.30 -3.66 -5.73
CA HIS A 404 -12.73 -4.83 -6.50
C HIS A 404 -14.27 -5.05 -6.49
N GLN A 405 -14.92 -4.86 -5.34
CA GLN A 405 -16.38 -4.92 -5.23
C GLN A 405 -17.05 -3.81 -6.04
N GLN A 406 -16.50 -2.60 -6.02
CA GLN A 406 -17.04 -1.47 -6.77
C GLN A 406 -16.91 -1.68 -8.27
N VAL A 407 -15.75 -2.10 -8.77
CA VAL A 407 -15.55 -2.44 -10.19
C VAL A 407 -16.54 -3.53 -10.62
N SER A 408 -16.70 -4.57 -9.80
CA SER A 408 -17.66 -5.64 -10.08
C SER A 408 -19.10 -5.15 -10.16
N THR A 409 -19.48 -4.19 -9.31
CA THR A 409 -20.82 -3.60 -9.27
C THR A 409 -21.05 -2.66 -10.45
N PHE A 410 -20.07 -1.84 -10.80
CA PHE A 410 -20.09 -0.97 -11.98
C PHE A 410 -20.36 -1.79 -13.26
N PHE A 411 -19.63 -2.88 -13.46
CA PHE A 411 -19.86 -3.76 -14.61
C PHE A 411 -21.23 -4.45 -14.57
N ARG A 412 -21.72 -4.89 -13.39
CA ARG A 412 -23.07 -5.48 -13.29
C ARG A 412 -24.17 -4.52 -13.73
N LYS A 413 -24.03 -3.22 -13.41
CA LYS A 413 -25.00 -2.18 -13.79
C LYS A 413 -24.93 -1.82 -15.28
N THR A 414 -23.75 -1.86 -15.90
CA THR A 414 -23.56 -1.50 -17.32
C THR A 414 -23.91 -2.62 -18.30
N PHE A 415 -23.96 -3.89 -17.87
CA PHE A 415 -24.50 -4.97 -18.71
C PHE A 415 -26.03 -4.95 -18.73
N LYS A 416 -26.61 -4.63 -19.90
CA LYS A 416 -28.05 -4.43 -20.20
C LYS A 416 -29.06 -5.51 -19.74
N ASN A 417 -28.68 -6.58 -19.04
CA ASN A 417 -29.59 -7.64 -18.60
C ASN A 417 -29.26 -8.25 -17.21
N GLY A 418 -28.58 -7.52 -16.31
CA GLY A 418 -28.37 -7.98 -14.92
C GLY A 418 -27.73 -9.38 -14.84
N GLY A 419 -26.44 -9.46 -15.17
CA GLY A 419 -25.71 -10.73 -15.38
C GLY A 419 -26.03 -11.85 -14.38
N ASN A 420 -26.70 -12.90 -14.87
CA ASN A 420 -27.08 -14.11 -14.15
C ASN A 420 -25.86 -14.80 -13.50
N LEU A 421 -25.97 -15.15 -12.21
CA LEU A 421 -24.89 -15.72 -11.38
C LEU A 421 -24.31 -17.06 -11.88
N LEU A 422 -24.98 -17.76 -12.79
CA LEU A 422 -24.66 -19.14 -13.17
C LEU A 422 -23.52 -19.29 -14.19
N ARG A 423 -22.96 -18.20 -14.75
CA ARG A 423 -21.86 -18.29 -15.73
C ARG A 423 -20.46 -17.94 -15.20
N LYS A 424 -20.28 -17.58 -13.93
CA LYS A 424 -18.95 -17.20 -13.39
C LYS A 424 -18.15 -18.32 -12.71
N ASN A 425 -18.69 -19.54 -12.57
CA ASN A 425 -17.91 -20.69 -12.08
C ASN A 425 -16.95 -21.30 -13.11
N GLN A 426 -16.82 -20.73 -14.31
CA GLN A 426 -15.93 -21.24 -15.37
C GLN A 426 -14.77 -20.30 -15.75
N LEU A 427 -14.66 -19.10 -15.16
CA LEU A 427 -13.58 -18.15 -15.47
C LEU A 427 -12.46 -18.07 -14.41
N TYR A 428 -12.54 -18.85 -13.34
CA TYR A 428 -11.50 -18.97 -12.30
C TYR A 428 -11.06 -20.42 -12.03
N LYS A 429 -11.20 -21.31 -13.02
CA LYS A 429 -10.39 -22.52 -13.11
C LYS A 429 -9.57 -22.47 -14.40
N LYS A 430 -8.37 -21.90 -14.30
CA LYS A 430 -7.15 -22.37 -14.97
C LYS A 430 -5.93 -21.72 -14.37
#